data_AF-A0A806C759-F1
#
_entry.id   AF-A0A806C759-F1
#
_cell.length_a   1.000
_cell.length_b   1.000
_cell.length_c   1.000
_cell.angle_alpha   90.00
_cell.angle_beta   90.00
_cell.angle_gamma   90.00
#
_symmetry.space_group_name_H-M   'P 1'
#
loop_
_entity.id
_entity.type
_entity.pdbx_description
1 polymer ?
#
loop_
_entity_poly.entity_id
_entity_poly.type
_entity_poly.pdbx_seq_one_letter_code
_entity_poly.pdbx_strand_id
1 'polypeptide(L)'
;MRILVGVYIITLALFACYLPNRQEQSVQTFFENLEMESYDKGSDEIITKGIFANLKLYIAEHRLLVDIKKTLDGLKYGSGGRDVPPVSDYNEEYFNKFFLDLGSERSKELIKLFGIIKNDRNDRFKHAVHWLYSCIRELYSPDIKYSGESGHEYYSNGSEVVILRPTIDEQYLKVKKVI
;
A
#
# COMPACT_ATOMS: atom_id res chain seq x y z
N MET A 1 -11.03 -46.52 -6.97
CA MET A 1 -10.43 -45.22 -7.32
C MET A 1 -10.25 -44.32 -6.10
N ARG A 2 -9.50 -44.75 -5.07
CA ARG A 2 -9.15 -43.90 -3.91
C ARG A 2 -7.67 -43.98 -3.50
N ILE A 3 -6.94 -44.98 -3.99
CA ILE A 3 -5.52 -45.19 -3.68
C ILE A 3 -4.59 -44.40 -4.64
N LEU A 4 -5.05 -44.12 -5.86
CA LEU A 4 -4.26 -43.38 -6.88
C LEU A 4 -4.08 -41.88 -6.55
N VAL A 5 -5.01 -41.28 -5.80
CA VAL A 5 -4.93 -39.84 -5.44
C VAL A 5 -3.92 -39.61 -4.32
N GLY A 6 -3.78 -40.57 -3.39
CA GLY A 6 -2.84 -40.47 -2.27
C GLY A 6 -1.37 -40.52 -2.68
N VAL A 7 -1.04 -41.35 -3.68
CA VAL A 7 0.35 -41.46 -4.18
C VAL A 7 0.78 -40.19 -4.93
N TYR A 8 -0.15 -39.51 -5.61
CA TYR A 8 0.14 -38.30 -6.39
C TYR A 8 0.45 -37.09 -5.50
N ILE A 9 -0.18 -37.00 -4.32
CA ILE A 9 0.06 -35.91 -3.36
C ILE A 9 1.44 -36.07 -2.68
N ILE A 10 1.84 -37.32 -2.40
CA ILE A 10 3.11 -37.62 -1.74
C ILE A 10 4.30 -37.40 -2.69
N THR A 11 4.18 -37.71 -3.98
CA THR A 11 5.22 -37.43 -4.98
C THR A 11 5.39 -35.93 -5.25
N LEU A 12 4.31 -35.13 -5.22
CA LEU A 12 4.38 -33.67 -5.34
C LEU A 12 5.07 -33.00 -4.14
N ALA A 13 4.78 -33.47 -2.92
CA ALA A 13 5.44 -32.98 -1.70
C ALA A 13 6.95 -33.31 -1.68
N LEU A 14 7.35 -34.49 -2.19
CA LEU A 14 8.75 -34.88 -2.30
C LEU A 14 9.50 -34.13 -3.42
N PHE A 15 8.84 -33.78 -4.53
CA PHE A 15 9.43 -32.96 -5.59
C PHE A 15 9.67 -31.51 -5.16
N ALA A 16 8.82 -30.96 -4.29
CA ALA A 16 9.02 -29.62 -3.70
C ALA A 16 10.23 -29.55 -2.76
N CYS A 17 10.69 -30.70 -2.24
CA CYS A 17 11.84 -30.78 -1.33
C CYS A 17 13.18 -31.05 -2.03
N TYR A 18 13.22 -31.25 -3.36
CA TYR A 18 14.43 -31.79 -4.02
C TYR A 18 14.97 -30.99 -5.23
N LEU A 19 14.53 -29.75 -5.49
CA LEU A 19 15.04 -28.98 -6.64
C LEU A 19 15.88 -27.75 -6.22
N PRO A 20 17.17 -27.69 -6.62
CA PRO A 20 18.09 -26.64 -6.18
C PRO A 20 17.93 -25.37 -7.01
N ASN A 21 17.79 -24.23 -6.32
CA ASN A 21 18.22 -22.83 -6.57
C ASN A 21 18.22 -22.21 -8.00
N ARG A 22 17.73 -22.90 -9.04
CA ARG A 22 17.57 -22.40 -10.42
C ARG A 22 16.11 -22.28 -10.85
N GLN A 23 15.17 -22.78 -10.03
CA GLN A 23 13.74 -22.59 -10.25
C GLN A 23 13.21 -21.25 -9.75
N GLU A 24 13.92 -20.53 -8.88
CA GLU A 24 13.41 -19.27 -8.33
C GLU A 24 13.13 -18.25 -9.45
N GLN A 25 14.02 -18.16 -10.43
CA GLN A 25 13.80 -17.32 -11.62
C GLN A 25 12.67 -17.83 -12.51
N SER A 26 12.55 -19.13 -12.77
CA SER A 26 11.50 -19.68 -13.66
C SER A 26 10.12 -19.67 -13.01
N VAL A 27 10.06 -19.86 -11.70
CA VAL A 27 8.84 -19.75 -10.89
C VAL A 27 8.43 -18.29 -10.79
N GLN A 28 9.38 -17.38 -10.63
CA GLN A 28 9.13 -15.94 -10.69
C GLN A 28 8.65 -15.49 -12.08
N THR A 29 9.24 -15.98 -13.18
CA THR A 29 8.72 -15.70 -14.54
C THR A 29 7.36 -16.35 -14.77
N PHE A 30 7.08 -17.51 -14.16
CA PHE A 30 5.77 -18.14 -14.26
C PHE A 30 4.70 -17.35 -13.49
N PHE A 31 5.02 -16.82 -12.31
CA PHE A 31 4.13 -15.93 -11.56
C PHE A 31 3.98 -14.56 -12.24
N GLU A 32 5.04 -13.96 -12.79
CA GLU A 32 4.98 -12.71 -13.57
C GLU A 32 4.16 -12.88 -14.87
N ASN A 33 4.26 -14.03 -15.54
CA ASN A 33 3.43 -14.35 -16.71
C ASN A 33 1.97 -14.64 -16.33
N LEU A 34 1.71 -15.26 -15.18
CA LEU A 34 0.35 -15.40 -14.63
C LEU A 34 -0.23 -14.05 -14.19
N GLU A 35 0.61 -13.16 -13.66
CA GLU A 35 0.26 -11.78 -13.31
C GLU A 35 -0.15 -11.00 -14.56
N MET A 36 0.59 -11.14 -15.67
CA MET A 36 0.29 -10.53 -16.97
C MET A 36 -1.00 -11.07 -17.62
N GLU A 37 -1.31 -12.37 -17.50
CA GLU A 37 -2.57 -12.96 -18.00
C GLU A 37 -3.80 -12.69 -17.11
N SER A 38 -3.60 -12.32 -15.84
CA SER A 38 -4.70 -12.11 -14.89
C SER A 38 -5.23 -10.67 -14.80
N TYR A 39 -4.53 -9.70 -15.41
CA TYR A 39 -5.01 -8.30 -15.45
C TYR A 39 -6.28 -8.11 -16.31
N ASP A 40 -6.67 -9.10 -17.13
CA ASP A 40 -7.80 -8.98 -18.06
C ASP A 40 -8.91 -10.05 -17.90
N LYS A 41 -8.99 -10.78 -16.78
CA LYS A 41 -10.11 -11.72 -16.56
C LYS A 41 -10.68 -11.71 -15.15
N GLY A 42 -11.91 -11.18 -15.06
CA GLY A 42 -12.87 -11.54 -14.00
C GLY A 42 -13.04 -10.47 -12.93
N SER A 43 -14.01 -9.58 -13.15
CA SER A 43 -14.52 -8.57 -12.23
C SER A 43 -15.34 -9.17 -11.08
N ASP A 44 -14.78 -10.11 -10.34
CA ASP A 44 -15.46 -10.61 -9.15
C ASP A 44 -15.14 -9.69 -7.97
N GLU A 45 -16.06 -8.77 -7.71
CA GLU A 45 -16.14 -7.98 -6.48
C GLU A 45 -16.28 -8.97 -5.32
N ILE A 46 -15.17 -9.41 -4.74
CA ILE A 46 -15.20 -10.27 -3.55
C ILE A 46 -15.51 -9.40 -2.34
N ILE A 47 -16.50 -9.83 -1.55
CA ILE A 47 -16.74 -9.33 -0.20
C ILE A 47 -15.50 -9.68 0.64
N THR A 48 -14.51 -8.79 0.62
CA THR A 48 -13.32 -8.91 1.46
C THR A 48 -13.74 -8.64 2.90
N LYS A 49 -13.70 -9.67 3.74
CA LYS A 49 -13.90 -9.51 5.19
C LYS A 49 -12.73 -8.71 5.76
N GLY A 50 -13.00 -7.67 6.55
CA GLY A 50 -11.97 -6.88 7.22
C GLY A 50 -12.29 -5.39 7.29
N ILE A 51 -11.33 -4.60 7.75
CA ILE A 51 -11.49 -3.16 7.97
C ILE A 51 -11.88 -2.38 6.70
N PHE A 52 -11.48 -2.88 5.52
CA PHE A 52 -11.78 -2.25 4.23
C PHE A 52 -12.99 -2.84 3.49
N ALA A 53 -13.82 -3.66 4.15
CA ALA A 53 -15.00 -4.27 3.52
C ALA A 53 -15.93 -3.22 2.86
N ASN A 54 -16.09 -2.06 3.50
CA ASN A 54 -16.93 -0.97 3.00
C ASN A 54 -16.39 -0.30 1.73
N LEU A 55 -15.11 -0.51 1.41
CA LEU A 55 -14.50 0.00 0.18
C LEU A 55 -14.76 -0.91 -1.02
N LYS A 56 -15.30 -2.12 -0.80
CA LYS A 56 -15.63 -3.09 -1.87
C LYS A 56 -14.47 -3.30 -2.86
N LEU A 57 -13.26 -3.46 -2.35
CA LEU A 57 -12.05 -3.60 -3.17
C LEU A 57 -12.07 -4.90 -3.97
N TYR A 58 -11.64 -4.86 -5.22
CA TYR A 58 -11.32 -6.06 -5.99
C TYR A 58 -10.09 -6.77 -5.41
N ILE A 59 -9.89 -8.05 -5.75
CA ILE A 59 -8.74 -8.83 -5.25
C ILE A 59 -7.40 -8.13 -5.54
N ALA A 60 -7.24 -7.61 -6.76
CA ALA A 60 -6.03 -6.90 -7.17
C ALA A 60 -5.79 -5.64 -6.33
N GLU A 61 -6.84 -4.85 -6.09
CA GLU A 61 -6.77 -3.65 -5.24
C GLU A 61 -6.42 -4.01 -3.79
N HIS A 62 -7.02 -5.08 -3.24
CA HIS A 62 -6.70 -5.56 -1.91
C HIS A 62 -5.23 -6.01 -1.79
N ARG A 63 -4.71 -6.72 -2.79
CA ARG A 63 -3.29 -7.12 -2.83
C ARG A 63 -2.36 -5.91 -2.88
N LEU A 64 -2.66 -4.93 -3.73
CA LEU A 64 -1.89 -3.68 -3.79
C LEU A 64 -1.89 -2.93 -2.47
N LEU A 65 -3.03 -2.87 -1.79
CA LEU A 65 -3.13 -2.24 -0.47
C LEU A 65 -2.27 -2.97 0.58
N VAL A 66 -2.23 -4.31 0.54
CA VAL A 66 -1.32 -5.12 1.36
C VAL A 66 0.15 -4.82 1.06
N ASP A 67 0.50 -4.64 -0.22
CA ASP A 67 1.87 -4.32 -0.61
C ASP A 67 2.30 -2.92 -0.14
N ILE A 68 1.40 -1.94 -0.21
CA ILE A 68 1.63 -0.60 0.35
C ILE A 68 1.88 -0.71 1.86
N LYS A 69 1.05 -1.46 2.60
CA LYS A 69 1.22 -1.68 4.04
C LYS A 69 2.57 -2.33 4.37
N LYS A 70 2.91 -3.43 3.69
CA LYS A 70 4.20 -4.11 3.88
C LYS A 70 5.38 -3.18 3.60
N THR A 71 5.25 -2.30 2.62
CA THR A 71 6.28 -1.30 2.30
C THR A 71 6.43 -0.28 3.44
N LEU A 72 5.33 0.20 4.02
CA LEU A 72 5.36 1.09 5.18
C LEU A 72 5.96 0.42 6.42
N ASP A 73 5.59 -0.83 6.71
CA ASP A 73 6.21 -1.62 7.77
C ASP A 73 7.71 -1.77 7.54
N GLY A 74 8.13 -2.04 6.31
CA GLY A 74 9.54 -2.12 5.96
C GLY A 74 10.28 -0.80 6.16
N LEU A 75 9.66 0.33 5.80
CA LEU A 75 10.21 1.67 6.04
C LEU A 75 10.24 2.03 7.54
N LYS A 76 9.32 1.51 8.35
CA LYS A 76 9.30 1.71 9.81
C LYS A 76 10.44 0.97 10.51
N TYR A 77 10.66 -0.29 10.15
CA TYR A 77 11.64 -1.18 10.81
C TYR A 77 13.00 -1.26 10.11
N GLY A 78 13.24 -0.42 9.10
CA GLY A 78 14.56 -0.26 8.46
C GLY A 78 14.89 -1.28 7.36
N SER A 79 13.92 -2.09 6.91
CA SER A 79 14.10 -2.98 5.74
C SER A 79 13.76 -2.31 4.40
N GLY A 80 13.34 -1.05 4.41
CA GLY A 80 12.92 -0.28 3.22
C GLY A 80 14.03 0.05 2.21
N GLY A 81 15.31 -0.13 2.56
CA GLY A 81 16.46 0.26 1.74
C GLY A 81 17.01 1.64 2.15
N ARG A 82 18.22 1.97 1.70
CA ARG A 82 18.91 3.23 2.06
C ARG A 82 18.37 4.47 1.33
N ASP A 83 17.59 4.27 0.26
CA ASP A 83 17.25 5.32 -0.70
C ASP A 83 15.98 6.09 -0.31
N VAL A 84 15.15 5.54 0.59
CA VAL A 84 13.91 6.17 1.07
C VAL A 84 14.02 6.41 2.57
N PRO A 85 13.72 7.63 3.06
CA PRO A 85 13.72 7.89 4.50
C PRO A 85 12.79 6.94 5.28
N PRO A 86 13.16 6.56 6.51
CA PRO A 86 12.29 5.73 7.34
C PRO A 86 11.04 6.50 7.78
N VAL A 87 9.95 5.77 8.00
CA VAL A 87 8.72 6.29 8.63
C VAL A 87 8.53 5.63 9.99
N SER A 88 9.40 5.97 10.94
CA SER A 88 9.42 5.37 12.29
C SER A 88 8.11 5.60 13.06
N ASP A 89 7.41 6.67 12.74
CA ASP A 89 6.10 7.06 13.26
C ASP A 89 4.93 6.43 12.49
N TYR A 90 5.17 5.41 11.65
CA TYR A 90 4.09 4.71 10.94
C TYR A 90 3.04 4.15 11.90
N ASN A 91 1.80 4.62 11.72
CA ASN A 91 0.61 4.25 12.45
C ASN A 91 -0.43 3.68 11.48
N GLU A 92 -0.73 2.39 11.66
CA GLU A 92 -1.68 1.66 10.82
C GLU A 92 -3.12 2.18 10.96
N GLU A 93 -3.50 2.72 12.13
CA GLU A 93 -4.83 3.31 12.32
C GLU A 93 -5.01 4.55 11.47
N TYR A 94 -4.00 5.41 11.34
CA TYR A 94 -4.05 6.58 10.46
C TYR A 94 -4.14 6.18 8.99
N PHE A 95 -3.39 5.14 8.61
CA PHE A 95 -3.47 4.57 7.27
C PHE A 95 -4.87 4.04 6.97
N ASN A 96 -5.43 3.22 7.87
CA ASN A 96 -6.77 2.65 7.69
C ASN A 96 -7.82 3.76 7.63
N LYS A 97 -7.74 4.73 8.54
CA LYS A 97 -8.65 5.87 8.60
C LYS A 97 -8.62 6.69 7.31
N PHE A 98 -7.44 6.96 6.74
CA PHE A 98 -7.31 7.69 5.47
C PHE A 98 -8.13 7.05 4.33
N PHE A 99 -7.92 5.76 4.08
CA PHE A 99 -8.63 5.05 3.01
C PHE A 99 -10.13 4.88 3.29
N LEU A 100 -10.53 4.86 4.56
CA LEU A 100 -11.94 4.85 4.92
C LEU A 100 -12.59 6.21 4.71
N ASP A 101 -11.93 7.29 5.15
CA ASP A 101 -12.41 8.67 5.03
C ASP A 101 -12.49 9.12 3.56
N LEU A 102 -11.64 8.59 2.67
CA LEU A 102 -11.75 8.82 1.23
C LEU A 102 -12.98 8.19 0.58
N GLY A 103 -13.52 7.12 1.18
CA GLY A 103 -14.59 6.32 0.60
C GLY A 103 -14.13 5.43 -0.58
N SER A 104 -15.04 4.56 -1.02
CA SER A 104 -14.79 3.52 -2.04
C SER A 104 -14.12 4.06 -3.31
N GLU A 105 -14.74 5.03 -3.99
CA GLU A 105 -14.30 5.46 -5.32
C GLU A 105 -12.88 6.04 -5.30
N ARG A 106 -12.62 6.99 -4.39
CA ARG A 106 -11.33 7.68 -4.31
C ARG A 106 -10.22 6.74 -3.80
N SER A 107 -10.54 5.84 -2.88
CA SER A 107 -9.60 4.83 -2.40
C SER A 107 -9.20 3.86 -3.50
N LYS A 108 -10.16 3.34 -4.27
CA LYS A 108 -9.88 2.45 -5.41
C LYS A 108 -9.01 3.14 -6.45
N GLU A 109 -9.35 4.38 -6.79
CA GLU A 109 -8.58 5.17 -7.75
C GLU A 109 -7.12 5.33 -7.29
N LEU A 110 -6.91 5.73 -6.04
CA LEU A 110 -5.58 5.91 -5.49
C LEU A 110 -4.80 4.59 -5.46
N ILE A 111 -5.43 3.48 -5.06
CA ILE A 111 -4.81 2.15 -5.09
C ILE A 111 -4.40 1.74 -6.51
N LYS A 112 -5.24 2.00 -7.52
CA LYS A 112 -4.93 1.70 -8.93
C LYS A 112 -3.70 2.48 -9.41
N LEU A 113 -3.59 3.75 -9.04
CA LEU A 113 -2.43 4.58 -9.36
C LEU A 113 -1.13 3.99 -8.77
N PHE A 114 -1.17 3.48 -7.54
CA PHE A 114 -0.05 2.75 -6.95
C PHE A 114 0.29 1.45 -7.71
N GLY A 115 -0.71 0.75 -8.25
CA GLY A 115 -0.50 -0.41 -9.10
C GLY A 115 0.28 -0.07 -10.37
N ILE A 116 -0.02 1.06 -11.01
CA ILE A 116 0.70 1.55 -12.19
C ILE A 116 2.17 1.81 -11.84
N ILE A 117 2.45 2.50 -10.74
CA ILE A 117 3.84 2.78 -10.32
C ILE A 117 4.60 1.49 -9.99
N LYS A 118 3.94 0.55 -9.29
CA LYS A 118 4.57 -0.70 -8.87
C LYS A 118 5.10 -1.49 -10.07
N ASN A 119 4.36 -1.47 -11.18
CA ASN A 119 4.72 -2.17 -12.41
C ASN A 119 5.83 -1.44 -13.21
N ASP A 120 6.06 -0.15 -12.98
CA ASP A 120 7.08 0.63 -13.67
C ASP A 120 8.46 0.45 -13.01
N ARG A 121 8.61 0.86 -11.73
CA ARG A 121 9.86 0.69 -10.97
C ARG A 121 9.64 0.59 -9.46
N ASN A 122 10.33 -0.35 -8.83
CA ASN A 122 10.19 -0.63 -7.39
C ASN A 122 10.70 0.52 -6.48
N ASP A 123 11.73 1.25 -6.89
CA ASP A 123 12.23 2.43 -6.15
C ASP A 123 11.18 3.55 -6.12
N ARG A 124 10.58 3.85 -7.28
CA ARG A 124 9.49 4.82 -7.41
C ARG A 124 8.28 4.43 -6.56
N PHE A 125 7.94 3.15 -6.51
CA PHE A 125 6.86 2.65 -5.65
C PHE A 125 7.12 2.95 -4.17
N LYS A 126 8.33 2.66 -3.66
CA LYS A 126 8.69 2.96 -2.27
C LYS A 126 8.63 4.46 -1.95
N HIS A 127 9.12 5.31 -2.85
CA HIS A 127 9.03 6.77 -2.68
C HIS A 127 7.58 7.25 -2.66
N ALA A 128 6.73 6.72 -3.55
CA ALA A 128 5.31 7.06 -3.56
C ALA A 128 4.61 6.61 -2.27
N VAL A 129 4.95 5.43 -1.74
CA VAL A 129 4.40 4.93 -0.48
C VAL A 129 4.84 5.79 0.71
N HIS A 130 6.11 6.18 0.76
CA HIS A 130 6.60 7.15 1.74
C HIS A 130 5.86 8.50 1.65
N TRP A 131 5.65 9.00 0.43
CA TRP A 131 4.91 10.24 0.18
C TRP A 131 3.46 10.15 0.64
N LEU A 132 2.77 9.04 0.34
CA LEU A 132 1.43 8.77 0.84
C LEU A 132 1.38 8.87 2.36
N TYR A 133 2.30 8.21 3.06
CA TYR A 133 2.27 8.26 4.52
C TYR A 133 2.61 9.64 5.08
N SER A 134 3.47 10.42 4.40
CA SER A 134 3.72 11.82 4.76
C SER A 134 2.43 12.66 4.71
N CYS A 135 1.61 12.45 3.68
CA CYS A 135 0.30 13.12 3.54
C CYS A 135 -0.70 12.67 4.62
N ILE A 136 -0.73 11.36 4.93
CA ILE A 136 -1.57 10.80 6.00
C ILE A 136 -1.16 11.35 7.37
N ARG A 137 0.15 11.48 7.62
CA ARG A 137 0.69 12.01 8.85
C ARG A 137 0.29 13.46 9.09
N GLU A 138 0.36 14.30 8.06
CA GLU A 138 -0.12 15.70 8.12
C GLU A 138 -1.61 15.79 8.50
N LEU A 139 -2.44 14.81 8.12
CA LEU A 139 -3.86 14.80 8.51
C LEU A 139 -4.09 14.45 9.96
N TYR A 140 -3.49 13.36 10.42
CA TYR A 140 -3.94 12.71 11.65
C TYR A 140 -2.94 12.78 12.80
N SER A 141 -1.68 13.13 12.55
CA SER A 141 -0.70 13.17 13.62
C SER A 141 -1.02 14.30 14.62
N PRO A 142 -1.11 13.98 15.92
CA PRO A 142 -1.28 14.98 16.97
C PRO A 142 0.00 15.77 17.23
N ASP A 143 1.15 15.28 16.77
CA ASP A 143 2.45 15.93 16.92
C ASP A 143 2.60 17.13 15.97
N ILE A 144 1.82 17.14 14.89
CA ILE A 144 1.74 18.26 13.96
C ILE A 144 0.64 19.19 14.46
N LYS A 145 1.03 20.41 14.79
CA LYS A 145 0.17 21.47 15.28
C LYS A 145 -0.15 22.44 14.16
N TYR A 146 -1.36 22.96 14.18
CA TYR A 146 -1.85 23.96 13.24
C TYR A 146 -2.36 25.19 13.99
N SER A 147 -2.47 26.32 13.30
CA SER A 147 -2.90 27.58 13.89
C SER A 147 -4.23 27.43 14.60
N GLY A 148 -4.32 27.94 15.83
CA GLY A 148 -5.51 27.84 16.68
C GLY A 148 -5.73 26.48 17.34
N GLU A 149 -4.98 25.44 16.95
CA GLU A 149 -4.99 24.17 17.69
C GLU A 149 -4.09 24.32 18.93
N SER A 150 -4.62 24.02 20.13
CA SER A 150 -3.85 24.10 21.39
C SER A 150 -3.15 25.46 21.65
N GLY A 151 -3.64 26.55 21.05
CA GLY A 151 -3.04 27.88 21.19
C GLY A 151 -1.74 28.08 20.40
N HIS A 152 -1.49 27.26 19.37
CA HIS A 152 -0.33 27.44 18.50
C HIS A 152 -0.56 28.57 17.50
N GLU A 153 0.38 29.50 17.44
CA GLU A 153 0.44 30.61 16.51
C GLU A 153 1.79 30.58 15.78
N TYR A 154 1.79 30.91 14.49
CA TYR A 154 2.98 30.93 13.66
C TYR A 154 3.23 32.36 13.20
N TYR A 155 4.50 32.79 13.17
CA TYR A 155 4.88 34.13 12.74
C TYR A 155 5.94 34.03 11.65
N SER A 156 5.80 34.82 10.60
CA SER A 156 6.78 34.99 9.52
C SER A 156 6.98 36.47 9.25
N ASN A 157 8.23 36.93 9.29
CA ASN A 157 8.60 38.34 9.14
C ASN A 157 7.82 39.30 10.05
N GLY A 158 7.51 38.87 11.27
CA GLY A 158 6.77 39.66 12.26
C GLY A 158 5.25 39.70 12.06
N SER A 159 4.73 39.03 11.03
CA SER A 159 3.29 38.88 10.79
C SER A 159 2.84 37.47 11.15
N GLU A 160 1.65 37.35 11.75
CA GLU A 160 1.02 36.06 12.00
C GLU A 160 0.71 35.35 10.66
N VAL A 161 1.02 34.06 10.59
CA VAL A 161 0.73 33.18 9.46
C VAL A 161 -0.23 32.10 9.93
N VAL A 162 -1.36 32.00 9.23
CA VAL A 162 -2.36 30.97 9.49
C VAL A 162 -1.98 29.70 8.73
N ILE A 163 -1.60 28.65 9.46
CA ILE A 163 -1.33 27.32 8.93
C ILE A 163 -2.49 26.43 9.33
N LEU A 164 -3.35 26.09 8.37
CA LEU A 164 -4.53 25.25 8.63
C LEU A 164 -4.20 23.77 8.47
N ARG A 165 -4.87 22.92 9.27
CA ARG A 165 -4.82 21.48 9.07
C ARG A 165 -5.40 21.16 7.69
N PRO A 166 -4.69 20.38 6.86
CA PRO A 166 -5.18 20.06 5.54
C PRO A 166 -6.43 19.18 5.64
N THR A 167 -7.27 19.28 4.63
CA THR A 167 -8.44 18.43 4.46
C THR A 167 -8.07 17.10 3.80
N ILE A 168 -8.92 16.09 3.97
CA ILE A 168 -8.76 14.80 3.30
C ILE A 168 -8.70 14.95 1.76
N ASP A 169 -9.49 15.87 1.20
CA ASP A 169 -9.55 16.15 -0.23
C ASP A 169 -8.24 16.76 -0.75
N GLU A 170 -7.67 17.72 -0.01
CA GLU A 170 -6.37 18.32 -0.37
C GLU A 170 -5.26 17.27 -0.38
N GLN A 171 -5.25 16.36 0.59
CA GLN A 171 -4.22 15.34 0.68
C GLN A 171 -4.37 14.25 -0.37
N TYR A 172 -5.60 13.85 -0.68
CA TYR A 172 -5.89 12.98 -1.81
C TYR A 172 -5.37 13.58 -3.13
N LEU A 173 -5.63 14.85 -3.39
CA LEU A 173 -5.10 15.55 -4.57
C LEU A 173 -3.57 15.68 -4.54
N LYS A 174 -2.98 15.91 -3.36
CA LYS A 174 -1.53 16.02 -3.17
C LYS A 174 -0.81 14.71 -3.46
N VAL A 175 -1.36 13.57 -3.03
CA VAL A 175 -0.83 12.24 -3.37
C VAL A 175 -0.90 12.01 -4.87
N LYS A 176 -2.05 12.31 -5.51
CA LYS A 176 -2.25 12.11 -6.95
C LYS A 176 -1.33 12.93 -7.85
N LYS A 177 -0.87 14.12 -7.43
CA LYS A 177 0.01 14.96 -8.27
C LYS A 177 1.43 14.42 -8.43
N VAL A 178 1.86 13.56 -7.51
CA VAL A 178 3.24 13.04 -7.44
C VAL A 178 3.34 11.63 -8.05
N ILE A 179 2.18 10.99 -8.24
CA ILE A 179 2.00 9.66 -8.82
C ILE A 179 1.60 9.79 -10.28
#